data_AF-A0AAW9IM13-F1
#
_entry.id   AF-A0AAW9IM13-F1
#
_cell.length_a   1.000
_cell.length_b   1.000
_cell.length_c   1.000
_cell.angle_alpha   90.00
_cell.angle_beta   90.00
_cell.angle_gamma   90.00
#
_symmetry.space_group_name_H-M   'P 1'
#
loop_
_entity.id
_entity.type
_entity.pdbx_description
1 polymer ?
#
loop_
_entity_poly.entity_id
_entity_poly.type
_entity_poly.pdbx_seq_one_letter_code
_entity_poly.pdbx_strand_id
1 'polypeptide(L)'
;TCVLTNSTLHLIKPMGFTIDDKQVKRAGLDYWSELKLEIHESYEDFMKKYGNERIFLATTHGGVHYDEASFKEGDFIMFGRESSGVPESVHNNHEGIRVPMIKTSTRSLNLSNTVAIIAYE
;
A
#
# COMPACT_ATOMS: atom_id res chain seq x y z
N THR A 1 7.60 5.02 7.45
CA THR A 1 6.21 4.78 7.91
C THR A 1 6.09 3.46 8.63
N CYS A 2 6.17 2.30 7.95
CA CYS A 2 5.91 0.98 8.54
C CYS A 2 6.61 0.70 9.88
N VAL A 3 7.91 0.97 10.03
CA VAL A 3 8.62 0.78 11.32
C VAL A 3 8.01 1.63 12.44
N LEU A 4 7.73 2.90 12.16
CA LEU A 4 7.20 3.85 13.14
C LEU A 4 5.73 3.58 13.50
N THR A 5 4.98 2.94 12.61
CA THR A 5 3.58 2.54 12.81
C THR A 5 3.44 1.06 13.22
N ASN A 6 4.57 0.35 13.46
CA ASN A 6 4.62 -1.09 13.73
C ASN A 6 3.84 -1.95 12.71
N SER A 7 3.79 -1.51 11.45
CA SER A 7 3.09 -2.20 10.36
C SER A 7 4.05 -3.11 9.59
N THR A 8 3.52 -4.21 9.03
CA THR A 8 4.26 -5.07 8.09
C THR A 8 4.17 -4.50 6.68
N LEU A 9 5.30 -4.39 5.98
CA LEU A 9 5.33 -4.04 4.58
C LEU A 9 5.22 -5.31 3.73
N HIS A 10 4.20 -5.39 2.90
CA HIS A 10 4.05 -6.44 1.89
C HIS A 10 4.36 -5.89 0.50
N LEU A 11 5.21 -6.58 -0.26
CA LEU A 11 5.55 -6.23 -1.63
C LEU A 11 5.17 -7.35 -2.57
N ILE A 12 4.41 -7.04 -3.62
CA ILE A 12 3.94 -8.01 -4.61
C ILE A 12 4.73 -7.82 -5.91
N LYS A 13 5.37 -8.89 -6.39
CA LYS A 13 6.13 -8.89 -7.64
C LYS A 13 5.22 -8.79 -8.89
N PRO A 14 5.77 -8.33 -10.04
CA PRO A 14 7.14 -7.83 -10.21
C PRO A 14 7.28 -6.38 -9.71
N MET A 15 8.42 -6.11 -9.06
CA MET A 15 8.81 -4.76 -8.64
C MET A 15 9.68 -4.12 -9.73
N GLY A 16 9.55 -2.80 -9.91
CA GLY A 16 10.40 -2.03 -10.83
C GLY A 16 11.82 -1.77 -10.29
N PHE A 17 12.17 -2.35 -9.15
CA PHE A 17 13.43 -2.17 -8.44
C PHE A 17 13.80 -3.46 -7.69
N THR A 18 15.06 -3.57 -7.31
CA THR A 18 15.58 -4.63 -6.44
C THR A 18 15.82 -4.07 -5.06
N ILE A 19 15.45 -4.81 -4.02
CA ILE A 19 15.82 -4.48 -2.65
C ILE A 19 17.14 -5.18 -2.37
N ASP A 20 18.23 -4.40 -2.34
CA ASP A 20 19.54 -4.90 -1.93
C ASP A 20 20.07 -4.07 -0.75
N ASP A 21 20.85 -4.71 0.13
CA ASP A 21 21.40 -4.09 1.34
C ASP A 21 22.26 -2.84 1.04
N LYS A 22 22.84 -2.74 -0.17
CA LYS A 22 23.63 -1.57 -0.57
C LYS A 22 22.72 -0.38 -0.86
N GLN A 23 21.61 -0.58 -1.55
CA GLN A 23 20.62 0.46 -1.86
C GLN A 23 19.94 0.97 -0.59
N VAL A 24 19.61 0.05 0.32
CA VAL A 24 19.05 0.35 1.63
C VAL A 24 20.02 1.18 2.47
N LYS A 25 21.28 0.74 2.60
CA LYS A 25 22.32 1.51 3.31
C LYS A 25 22.55 2.89 2.70
N ARG A 26 22.53 2.98 1.36
CA ARG A 26 22.71 4.26 0.64
C ARG A 26 21.53 5.21 0.83
N ALA A 27 20.34 4.69 1.10
CA ALA A 27 19.16 5.47 1.44
C ALA A 27 19.15 5.96 2.91
N GLY A 28 20.17 5.61 3.71
CA GLY A 28 20.27 6.03 5.12
C GLY A 28 19.22 5.37 6.01
N LEU A 29 18.78 4.15 5.65
CA LEU A 29 17.75 3.42 6.37
C LEU A 29 18.37 2.62 7.52
N ASP A 30 18.76 3.32 8.60
CA ASP A 30 19.34 2.71 9.80
C ASP A 30 18.36 1.73 10.48
N TYR A 31 17.06 1.95 10.29
CA TYR A 31 15.96 1.12 10.82
C TYR A 31 15.57 -0.07 9.92
N TRP A 32 16.31 -0.35 8.85
CA TRP A 32 15.94 -1.42 7.92
C TRP A 32 15.83 -2.79 8.58
N SER A 33 16.70 -3.09 9.57
CA SER A 33 16.64 -4.34 10.33
C SER A 33 15.37 -4.49 11.18
N GLU A 34 14.67 -3.40 11.47
CA GLU A 34 13.41 -3.38 12.23
C GLU A 34 12.18 -3.52 11.32
N LEU A 35 12.36 -3.37 10.00
CA LEU A 35 11.27 -3.47 9.05
C LEU A 35 10.80 -4.93 8.93
N LYS A 36 9.56 -5.19 9.33
CA LYS A 36 8.84 -6.42 8.99
C LYS A 36 8.48 -6.36 7.50
N LEU A 37 9.21 -7.10 6.68
CA LEU A 37 9.02 -7.16 5.22
C LEU A 37 8.65 -8.57 4.78
N GLU A 38 7.62 -8.67 3.95
CA GLU A 38 7.26 -9.91 3.26
C GLU A 38 7.10 -9.65 1.75
N ILE A 39 7.70 -10.50 0.92
CA ILE A 39 7.65 -10.39 -0.54
C ILE A 39 6.84 -11.57 -1.08
N HIS A 40 5.88 -11.26 -1.96
CA HIS A 40 4.99 -12.20 -2.63
C HIS A 40 5.36 -12.32 -4.10
N GLU A 41 5.30 -13.54 -4.65
CA GLU A 41 5.66 -13.77 -6.06
C GLU A 41 4.61 -13.24 -7.04
N SER A 42 3.35 -13.18 -6.61
CA SER A 42 2.25 -12.59 -7.38
C SER A 42 1.10 -12.14 -6.49
N TYR A 43 0.11 -11.46 -7.08
CA TYR A 43 -1.12 -11.09 -6.36
C TYR A 43 -1.90 -12.32 -5.90
N GLU A 44 -1.92 -13.39 -6.70
CA GLU A 44 -2.56 -14.66 -6.36
C GLU A 44 -1.86 -15.34 -5.18
N ASP A 45 -0.53 -15.24 -5.10
CA ASP A 45 0.25 -15.75 -3.95
C ASP A 45 -0.12 -15.01 -2.65
N PHE A 46 -0.19 -13.68 -2.72
CA PHE A 46 -0.68 -12.85 -1.61
C PHE A 46 -2.11 -13.25 -1.20
N MET A 47 -3.03 -13.37 -2.15
CA MET A 47 -4.44 -13.70 -1.88
C MET A 47 -4.62 -15.12 -1.35
N LYS A 48 -3.76 -16.09 -1.70
CA LYS A 48 -3.79 -17.43 -1.09
C LYS A 48 -3.51 -17.39 0.41
N LYS A 49 -2.65 -16.48 0.85
CA LYS A 49 -2.23 -16.37 2.25
C LYS A 49 -3.14 -15.45 3.08
N TYR A 50 -3.54 -14.33 2.49
CA TYR A 50 -4.22 -13.24 3.20
C TYR A 50 -5.59 -12.87 2.61
N GLY A 51 -6.11 -13.62 1.64
CA GLY A 51 -7.36 -13.26 0.96
C GLY A 51 -8.63 -13.33 1.81
N ASN A 52 -8.55 -13.91 3.02
CA ASN A 52 -9.64 -13.90 3.99
C ASN A 52 -9.55 -12.70 4.98
N GLU A 53 -8.47 -11.95 4.94
CA GLU A 53 -8.28 -10.76 5.76
C GLU A 53 -9.05 -9.57 5.18
N ARG A 54 -9.28 -8.55 6.00
CA ARG A 54 -9.89 -7.29 5.55
C ARG A 54 -8.86 -6.48 4.79
N ILE A 55 -9.09 -6.30 3.49
CA ILE A 55 -8.19 -5.59 2.59
C ILE A 55 -8.92 -4.39 2.00
N PHE A 56 -8.41 -3.20 2.28
CA PHE A 56 -8.82 -1.96 1.63
C PHE A 56 -7.87 -1.63 0.49
N LEU A 57 -8.42 -1.16 -0.63
CA LEU A 57 -7.64 -0.70 -1.77
C LEU A 57 -7.65 0.83 -1.81
N ALA A 58 -6.47 1.43 -1.61
CA ALA A 58 -6.28 2.86 -1.82
C ALA A 58 -6.31 3.19 -3.31
N THR A 59 -7.34 3.90 -3.76
CA THR A 59 -7.60 4.17 -5.19
C THR A 59 -8.20 5.55 -5.43
N THR A 60 -8.00 6.08 -6.64
CA THR A 60 -8.72 7.26 -7.13
C THR A 60 -10.01 6.91 -7.89
N HIS A 61 -10.27 5.63 -8.15
CA HIS A 61 -11.40 5.11 -8.95
C HIS A 61 -12.73 5.03 -8.18
N GLY A 62 -12.90 5.76 -7.07
CA GLY A 62 -14.12 5.76 -6.26
C GLY A 62 -13.87 5.38 -4.80
N GLY A 63 -14.83 4.68 -4.19
CA GLY A 63 -14.74 4.24 -2.79
C GLY A 63 -15.35 5.20 -1.77
N VAL A 64 -15.13 4.93 -0.49
CA VAL A 64 -15.39 5.88 0.60
C VAL A 64 -14.15 6.73 0.88
N HIS A 65 -14.29 7.85 1.60
CA HIS A 65 -13.09 8.52 2.08
C HIS A 65 -12.39 7.67 3.13
N TYR A 66 -11.06 7.74 3.19
CA TYR A 66 -10.28 6.94 4.13
C TYR A 66 -10.66 7.22 5.60
N ASP A 67 -11.00 8.47 5.92
CA ASP A 67 -11.44 8.95 7.25
C ASP A 67 -12.91 8.58 7.58
N GLU A 68 -13.64 8.02 6.62
CA GLU A 68 -14.97 7.45 6.83
C GLU A 68 -14.91 5.92 7.03
N ALA A 69 -13.77 5.29 6.72
CA ALA A 69 -13.58 3.86 6.87
C ALA A 69 -13.31 3.47 8.34
N SER A 70 -13.92 2.38 8.79
CA SER A 70 -13.67 1.85 10.14
C SER A 70 -12.53 0.82 10.11
N PHE A 71 -11.31 1.31 10.26
CA PHE A 71 -10.11 0.46 10.38
C PHE A 71 -10.08 -0.29 11.72
N LYS A 72 -9.45 -1.46 11.70
CA LYS A 72 -9.16 -2.29 12.86
C LYS A 72 -7.72 -2.80 12.77
N GLU A 73 -7.16 -3.12 13.93
CA GLU A 73 -5.85 -3.76 13.97
C GLU A 73 -5.84 -5.05 13.17
N GLY A 74 -4.84 -5.20 12.30
CA GLY A 74 -4.73 -6.31 11.35
C GLY A 74 -5.31 -6.04 9.96
N ASP A 75 -6.01 -4.93 9.74
CA ASP A 75 -6.48 -4.57 8.40
C ASP A 75 -5.30 -4.31 7.44
N PHE A 76 -5.47 -4.73 6.19
CA PHE A 76 -4.52 -4.51 5.12
C PHE A 76 -4.93 -3.30 4.29
N ILE A 77 -3.94 -2.51 3.88
CA ILE A 77 -4.14 -1.39 2.95
C ILE A 77 -3.27 -1.62 1.74
N MET A 78 -3.91 -1.96 0.62
CA MET A 78 -3.27 -2.23 -0.65
C MET A 78 -3.15 -0.95 -1.47
N PHE A 79 -1.98 -0.76 -2.06
CA PHE A 79 -1.68 0.37 -2.93
C PHE A 79 -1.23 -0.12 -4.30
N GLY A 80 -1.69 0.55 -5.36
CA GLY A 80 -1.24 0.31 -6.71
C GLY A 80 0.12 0.92 -7.02
N ARG A 81 0.64 0.61 -8.21
CA ARG A 81 1.84 1.27 -8.73
C ARG A 81 1.54 2.75 -8.99
N GLU A 82 2.50 3.62 -8.71
CA GLU A 82 2.31 5.07 -8.88
C GLU A 82 1.93 5.48 -10.31
N SER A 83 2.48 4.80 -11.32
CA SER A 83 2.23 5.11 -12.73
C SER A 83 0.97 4.48 -13.32
N SER A 84 0.54 3.32 -12.81
CA SER A 84 -0.47 2.48 -13.47
C SER A 84 -1.57 1.97 -12.56
N GLY A 85 -1.56 2.28 -11.27
CA GLY A 85 -2.53 1.77 -10.31
C GLY A 85 -2.48 0.24 -10.17
N VAL A 86 -3.65 -0.38 -10.01
CA VAL A 86 -3.86 -1.83 -10.01
C VAL A 86 -4.76 -2.25 -11.19
N PRO A 87 -4.72 -3.53 -11.62
CA PRO A 87 -5.65 -4.04 -12.62
C PRO A 87 -7.12 -3.94 -12.16
N GLU A 88 -8.05 -3.87 -13.10
CA GLU A 88 -9.50 -3.83 -12.82
C GLU A 88 -9.98 -5.03 -11.99
N SER A 89 -9.40 -6.22 -12.22
CA SER A 89 -9.70 -7.41 -11.41
C SER A 89 -9.39 -7.22 -9.93
N VAL A 90 -8.38 -6.42 -9.58
CA VAL A 90 -8.05 -6.09 -8.18
C VAL A 90 -9.05 -5.06 -7.64
N HIS A 91 -9.44 -4.07 -8.44
CA HIS A 91 -10.51 -3.12 -8.06
C HIS A 91 -11.82 -3.83 -7.70
N ASN A 92 -12.20 -4.84 -8.48
CA ASN A 92 -13.47 -5.56 -8.27
C ASN A 92 -13.45 -6.51 -7.06
N ASN A 93 -12.27 -6.83 -6.53
CA ASN A 93 -12.11 -7.78 -5.42
C ASN A 93 -11.99 -7.10 -4.05
N HIS A 94 -11.80 -5.78 -3.98
CA HIS A 94 -11.48 -5.08 -2.74
C HIS A 94 -12.35 -3.84 -2.54
N GLU A 95 -12.59 -3.52 -1.28
CA GLU A 95 -13.26 -2.27 -0.91
C GLU A 95 -12.34 -1.08 -1.18
N GLY A 96 -12.81 -0.11 -1.96
CA GLY A 96 -12.04 1.08 -2.30
C GLY A 96 -12.10 2.15 -1.20
N ILE A 97 -10.95 2.69 -0.83
CA ILE A 97 -10.81 3.92 -0.02
C ILE A 97 -10.00 4.96 -0.78
N ARG A 98 -10.22 6.24 -0.49
CA ARG A 98 -9.45 7.33 -1.11
C ARG A 98 -9.12 8.46 -0.14
N VAL A 99 -7.98 9.11 -0.38
CA VAL A 99 -7.67 10.42 0.19
C VAL A 99 -8.39 11.51 -0.62
N PRO A 100 -9.19 12.40 0.00
CA PRO A 100 -9.85 13.48 -0.71
C PRO A 100 -8.86 14.40 -1.42
N MET A 101 -9.14 14.72 -2.68
CA MET A 101 -8.35 15.65 -3.49
C MET A 101 -9.28 16.58 -4.27
N ILE A 102 -8.85 17.83 -4.46
CA ILE A 102 -9.59 18.79 -5.30
C ILE A 102 -9.59 18.32 -6.76
N LYS A 103 -10.73 18.46 -7.45
CA LYS A 103 -10.93 17.97 -8.83
C LYS A 103 -10.32 18.88 -9.92
N THR A 104 -9.37 19.72 -9.56
CA THR A 104 -8.76 20.71 -10.47
C THR A 104 -7.51 20.20 -11.18
N SER A 105 -7.02 19.02 -10.82
CA SER A 105 -5.80 18.41 -11.35
C SER A 105 -6.04 16.95 -11.72
N THR A 106 -5.30 16.46 -12.72
CA THR A 106 -5.21 15.04 -13.05
C THR A 106 -4.14 14.30 -12.26
N ARG A 107 -3.39 15.02 -11.41
CA ARG A 107 -2.35 14.43 -10.56
C ARG A 107 -2.93 13.89 -9.27
N SER A 108 -2.40 12.75 -8.87
CA SER A 108 -2.61 12.18 -7.54
C SER A 108 -1.46 12.55 -6.60
N LEU A 109 -1.67 12.40 -5.30
CA LEU A 109 -0.58 12.43 -4.32
C LEU A 109 0.46 11.36 -4.64
N ASN A 110 1.72 11.65 -4.34
CA ASN A 110 2.76 10.63 -4.39
C ASN A 110 2.41 9.46 -3.47
N LEU A 111 2.74 8.24 -3.92
CA LEU A 111 2.39 6.99 -3.22
C LEU A 111 2.80 7.00 -1.75
N SER A 112 4.01 7.46 -1.43
CA SER A 112 4.51 7.45 -0.03
C SER A 112 3.74 8.40 0.88
N ASN A 113 3.27 9.53 0.36
CA ASN A 113 2.43 10.47 1.10
C ASN A 113 1.04 9.88 1.34
N THR A 114 0.45 9.23 0.33
CA THR A 114 -0.83 8.54 0.47
C THR A 114 -0.76 7.43 1.52
N VAL A 115 0.32 6.63 1.51
CA VAL A 115 0.57 5.62 2.55
C VAL A 115 0.66 6.27 3.93
N ALA A 116 1.42 7.36 4.07
CA ALA A 116 1.58 8.03 5.36
C ALA A 116 0.26 8.62 5.89
N ILE A 117 -0.56 9.25 5.05
CA ILE A 117 -1.86 9.80 5.45
C ILE A 117 -2.76 8.71 5.99
N ILE A 118 -2.94 7.63 5.22
CA ILE A 118 -3.88 6.57 5.60
C ILE A 118 -3.36 5.77 6.82
N ALA A 119 -2.05 5.53 6.92
CA ALA A 119 -1.49 4.75 8.02
C ALA A 119 -1.49 5.48 9.39
N TYR A 120 -1.70 6.80 9.40
CA TYR A 120 -1.71 7.63 10.62
C TYR A 120 -3.11 8.06 11.06
N GLU A 121 -4.14 7.74 10.27
CA GLU A 121 -5.54 7.85 10.68
C GLU A 121 -5.86 6.80 11.75
#